data_AF-A0A9Q9HBF1-F1
#
_entry.id   AF-A0A9Q9HBF1-F1
#
_cell.length_a   1.000
_cell.length_b   1.000
_cell.length_c   1.000
_cell.angle_alpha   90.00
_cell.angle_beta   90.00
_cell.angle_gamma   90.00
#
_symmetry.space_group_name_H-M   'P 1'
#
loop_
_entity.id
_entity.type
_entity.pdbx_description
1 polymer ?
#
loop_
_entity_poly.entity_id
_entity_poly.type
_entity_poly.pdbx_seq_one_letter_code
_entity_poly.pdbx_strand_id
1 'polypeptide(L)'
;MDKKELDQRIDELKAERERLTGELDKARIEAREAMIAGKKPGGTAAALAERIAIVDDALAELQDRSRGAAESAERNNRRRRAEAALDASSKRAKLAAAVDDALSALASSWDAYADALRKDVGQVSGAGGDLTAVERALTNNRAAEPLVKALIQSGGVKLARTFGIDTPIRERHAISLADAKARVAESLRVELLRIKASSPQPYVSREAQAELEKMEATR
;
A
#
# COMPACT_ATOMS: atom_id res chain seq x y z
N MET A 1 -15.32 26.99 -6.99
CA MET A 1 -14.42 27.33 -5.88
C MET A 1 -13.44 26.21 -5.71
N ASP A 2 -12.16 26.51 -5.78
CA ASP A 2 -11.12 25.55 -5.40
C ASP A 2 -11.08 25.40 -3.87
N LYS A 3 -10.32 24.41 -3.36
CA LYS A 3 -10.24 24.15 -1.92
C LYS A 3 -9.67 25.36 -1.15
N LYS A 4 -8.72 26.08 -1.74
CA LYS A 4 -8.04 27.20 -1.10
C LYS A 4 -8.97 28.39 -0.95
N GLU A 5 -9.76 28.68 -1.98
CA GLU A 5 -10.84 29.68 -1.95
C GLU A 5 -11.90 29.30 -0.90
N LEU A 6 -12.22 28.01 -0.77
CA LEU A 6 -13.20 27.50 0.20
C LEU A 6 -12.72 27.64 1.65
N ASP A 7 -11.48 27.23 1.91
CA ASP A 7 -10.85 27.40 3.23
C ASP A 7 -10.73 28.90 3.58
N GLN A 8 -10.30 29.74 2.63
CA GLN A 8 -10.24 31.19 2.82
C GLN A 8 -11.61 31.79 3.16
N ARG A 9 -12.67 31.40 2.43
CA ARG A 9 -14.02 31.92 2.68
C ARG A 9 -14.58 31.49 4.04
N ILE A 10 -14.26 30.27 4.48
CA ILE A 10 -14.61 29.79 5.83
C ILE A 10 -13.92 30.66 6.89
N ASP A 11 -12.64 30.97 6.72
CA ASP A 11 -11.89 31.78 7.68
C ASP A 11 -12.39 33.23 7.72
N GLU A 12 -12.73 33.81 6.57
CA GLU A 12 -13.38 35.13 6.50
C GLU A 12 -14.71 35.16 7.25
N LEU A 13 -15.56 34.14 7.07
CA LEU A 13 -16.87 34.08 7.75
C LEU A 13 -16.72 33.83 9.26
N LYS A 14 -15.71 33.07 9.70
CA LYS A 14 -15.39 32.93 11.13
C LYS A 14 -14.98 34.27 11.74
N ALA A 15 -14.12 35.02 11.06
CA ALA A 15 -13.72 36.36 11.50
C ALA A 15 -14.92 37.33 11.53
N GLU A 16 -15.81 37.28 10.53
CA GLU A 16 -17.04 38.08 10.52
C GLU A 16 -17.97 37.69 11.69
N ARG A 17 -18.15 36.39 11.96
CA ARG A 17 -18.94 35.89 13.08
C ARG A 17 -18.40 36.38 14.43
N GLU A 18 -17.09 36.34 14.62
CA GLU A 18 -16.44 36.79 15.85
C GLU A 18 -16.64 38.31 16.06
N ARG A 19 -16.45 39.10 15.00
CA ARG A 19 -16.72 40.54 15.02
C ARG A 19 -18.19 40.83 15.37
N LEU A 20 -19.14 40.17 14.71
CA LEU A 20 -20.57 40.34 14.95
C LEU A 20 -20.97 39.94 16.37
N THR A 21 -20.33 38.91 16.93
CA THR A 21 -20.57 38.49 18.32
C THR A 21 -20.15 39.59 19.30
N GLY A 22 -18.98 40.20 19.09
CA GLY A 22 -18.54 41.35 19.88
C GLY A 22 -19.44 42.58 19.74
N GLU A 23 -19.99 42.82 18.56
CA GLU A 23 -20.98 43.89 18.32
C GLU A 23 -22.32 43.59 19.00
N LEU A 24 -22.77 42.33 18.99
CA LEU A 24 -24.00 41.90 19.65
C LEU A 24 -23.91 42.09 21.17
N ASP A 25 -22.77 41.75 21.78
CA ASP A 25 -22.59 41.92 23.22
C ASP A 25 -22.63 43.40 23.63
N LYS A 26 -22.01 44.29 22.84
CA LYS A 26 -22.14 45.74 23.03
C LYS A 26 -23.59 46.21 22.89
N ALA A 27 -24.28 45.80 21.82
CA ALA A 27 -25.66 46.16 21.59
C ALA A 27 -26.61 45.66 22.70
N ARG A 28 -26.31 44.51 23.32
CA ARG A 28 -27.05 43.99 24.47
C ARG A 28 -26.83 44.82 25.74
N ILE A 29 -25.61 45.31 25.97
CA ILE A 29 -25.31 46.21 27.09
C ILE A 29 -26.05 47.52 26.91
N GLU A 30 -25.97 48.15 25.73
CA GLU A 30 -26.67 49.41 25.41
C GLU A 30 -28.19 49.26 25.52
N ALA A 31 -28.75 48.14 25.05
CA ALA A 31 -30.18 47.84 25.21
C ALA A 31 -30.59 47.70 26.68
N ARG A 32 -29.75 47.08 27.52
CA ARG A 32 -29.99 46.97 28.96
C ARG A 32 -29.95 48.34 29.64
N GLU A 33 -28.98 49.18 29.31
CA GLU A 33 -28.87 50.54 29.84
C GLU A 33 -30.07 51.41 29.45
N ALA A 34 -30.53 51.31 28.18
CA ALA A 34 -31.73 52.00 27.72
C ALA A 34 -32.96 51.59 28.55
N MET A 35 -33.14 50.28 28.81
CA MET A 35 -34.24 49.79 29.64
C MET A 35 -34.15 50.27 31.09
N ILE A 36 -32.95 50.28 31.70
CA ILE A 36 -32.73 50.82 33.05
C ILE A 36 -33.08 52.31 33.10
N ALA A 37 -32.76 53.06 32.05
CA ALA A 37 -33.11 54.47 31.91
C ALA A 37 -34.58 54.72 31.52
N GLY A 38 -35.43 53.69 31.47
CA GLY A 38 -36.84 53.79 31.09
C GLY A 38 -37.10 54.09 29.60
N LYS A 39 -36.09 53.92 28.75
CA LYS A 39 -36.17 54.10 27.29
C LYS A 39 -36.41 52.77 26.59
N LYS A 40 -37.08 52.81 25.45
CA LYS A 40 -37.26 51.63 24.60
C LYS A 40 -35.90 51.20 24.03
N PRO A 41 -35.47 49.93 24.17
CA PRO A 41 -34.24 49.45 23.57
C PRO A 41 -34.34 49.44 22.04
N GLY A 42 -33.21 49.71 21.36
CA GLY A 42 -33.12 49.66 19.90
C GLY A 42 -33.18 48.24 19.34
N GLY A 43 -33.56 48.10 18.07
CA GLY A 43 -33.65 46.80 17.37
C GLY A 43 -32.30 46.21 16.93
N THR A 44 -31.19 46.90 17.19
CA THR A 44 -29.84 46.55 16.74
C THR A 44 -29.37 45.19 17.23
N ALA A 45 -29.65 44.83 18.48
CA ALA A 45 -29.28 43.51 19.02
C ALA A 45 -30.01 42.35 18.32
N ALA A 46 -31.29 42.54 17.95
CA ALA A 46 -32.06 41.54 17.22
C ALA A 46 -31.53 41.37 15.79
N ALA A 47 -31.26 42.48 15.10
CA ALA A 47 -30.69 42.47 13.74
C ALA A 47 -29.29 41.82 13.70
N LEU A 48 -28.45 42.07 14.71
CA LEU A 48 -27.13 41.43 14.82
C LEU A 48 -27.25 39.91 15.08
N ALA A 49 -28.21 39.48 15.91
CA ALA A 49 -28.46 38.07 16.15
C ALA A 49 -28.92 37.33 14.89
N GLU A 50 -29.81 37.94 14.09
CA GLU A 50 -30.26 37.39 12.81
C GLU A 50 -29.09 37.29 11.81
N ARG A 51 -28.23 38.30 11.75
CA ARG A 51 -27.05 38.26 10.88
C ARG A 51 -26.05 37.19 11.30
N ILE A 52 -25.86 36.96 12.59
CA ILE A 52 -25.02 35.85 13.09
C ILE A 52 -25.62 34.50 12.65
N ALA A 53 -26.94 34.32 12.74
CA ALA A 53 -27.59 33.09 12.30
C ALA A 53 -27.35 32.81 10.81
N ILE A 54 -27.46 33.84 9.95
CA ILE A 54 -27.16 33.71 8.51
C ILE A 54 -25.70 33.32 8.26
N VAL A 55 -24.76 33.91 9.02
CA VAL A 55 -23.34 33.56 8.91
C VAL A 55 -23.08 32.13 9.39
N ASP A 56 -23.77 31.68 10.44
CA ASP A 56 -23.66 30.31 10.97
C ASP A 56 -24.19 29.28 9.96
N ASP A 57 -25.31 29.55 9.30
CA ASP A 57 -25.85 28.71 8.24
C ASP A 57 -24.89 28.63 7.03
N ALA A 58 -24.32 29.77 6.62
CA ALA A 58 -23.35 29.81 5.54
C ALA A 58 -22.04 29.06 5.88
N LEU A 59 -21.58 29.16 7.13
CA LEU A 59 -20.43 28.41 7.63
C LEU A 59 -20.70 26.91 7.60
N ALA A 60 -21.86 26.47 8.07
CA ALA A 60 -22.25 25.06 8.07
C ALA A 60 -22.29 24.49 6.64
N GLU A 61 -22.91 25.21 5.70
CA GLU A 61 -22.99 24.78 4.31
C GLU A 61 -21.60 24.63 3.66
N LEU A 62 -20.70 25.59 3.88
CA LEU A 62 -19.35 25.53 3.32
C LEU A 62 -18.51 24.39 3.95
N GLN A 63 -18.65 24.15 5.25
CA GLN A 63 -17.97 23.05 5.93
C GLN A 63 -18.42 21.69 5.39
N ASP A 64 -19.73 21.50 5.17
CA ASP A 64 -20.28 20.27 4.59
C ASP A 64 -19.79 20.05 3.16
N ARG A 65 -19.74 21.11 2.35
CA ARG A 65 -19.18 21.04 0.98
C ARG A 65 -17.70 20.65 1.00
N SER A 66 -16.91 21.20 1.93
CA SER A 66 -15.48 20.85 2.11
C SER A 66 -15.31 19.37 2.47
N ARG A 67 -16.11 18.88 3.42
CA ARG A 67 -16.10 17.48 3.85
C ARG A 67 -16.47 16.52 2.71
N GLY A 68 -17.55 16.81 1.99
CA GLY A 68 -17.99 15.99 0.85
C GLY A 68 -16.94 15.91 -0.27
N ALA A 69 -16.22 17.01 -0.52
CA ALA A 69 -15.12 17.03 -1.48
C ALA A 69 -13.94 16.14 -1.03
N ALA A 70 -13.57 16.18 0.25
CA ALA A 70 -12.52 15.34 0.81
C ALA A 70 -12.87 13.84 0.72
N GLU A 71 -14.09 13.46 1.08
CA GLU A 71 -14.57 12.07 0.98
C GLU A 71 -14.56 11.55 -0.46
N SER A 72 -14.97 12.40 -1.42
CA SER A 72 -14.94 12.07 -2.84
C SER A 72 -13.51 11.85 -3.37
N ALA A 73 -12.59 12.74 -2.99
CA ALA A 73 -11.17 12.62 -3.34
C ALA A 73 -10.54 11.34 -2.77
N GLU A 74 -10.89 11.00 -1.52
CA GLU A 74 -10.39 9.80 -0.88
C GLU A 74 -10.88 8.53 -1.59
N ARG A 75 -12.18 8.46 -1.95
CA ARG A 75 -12.75 7.36 -2.75
C ARG A 75 -12.01 7.20 -4.08
N ASN A 76 -11.76 8.29 -4.78
CA ASN A 76 -11.02 8.27 -6.05
C ASN A 76 -9.58 7.77 -5.87
N ASN A 77 -8.89 8.19 -4.81
CA ASN A 77 -7.54 7.72 -4.51
C ASN A 77 -7.51 6.23 -4.14
N ARG A 78 -8.51 5.72 -3.40
CA ARG A 78 -8.65 4.28 -3.14
C ARG A 78 -8.85 3.50 -4.44
N ARG A 79 -9.72 3.98 -5.33
CA ARG A 79 -9.97 3.36 -6.65
C ARG A 79 -8.70 3.29 -7.50
N ARG A 80 -7.96 4.40 -7.64
CA ARG A 80 -6.69 4.44 -8.40
C ARG A 80 -5.64 3.47 -7.85
N ARG A 81 -5.53 3.35 -6.53
CA ARG A 81 -4.62 2.38 -5.90
C ARG A 81 -5.02 0.94 -6.21
N ALA A 82 -6.31 0.63 -6.18
CA ALA A 82 -6.81 -0.70 -6.53
C ALA A 82 -6.56 -1.03 -8.01
N GLU A 83 -6.82 -0.09 -8.92
CA GLU A 83 -6.55 -0.24 -10.36
C GLU A 83 -5.04 -0.47 -10.62
N ALA A 84 -4.16 0.32 -10.00
CA ALA A 84 -2.72 0.14 -10.13
C ALA A 84 -2.23 -1.22 -9.58
N ALA A 85 -2.82 -1.70 -8.49
CA ALA A 85 -2.50 -3.02 -7.94
C ALA A 85 -2.94 -4.15 -8.87
N LEU A 86 -4.11 -4.04 -9.50
CA LEU A 86 -4.60 -4.99 -10.50
C LEU A 86 -3.68 -5.02 -11.73
N ASP A 87 -3.26 -3.85 -12.23
CA ASP A 87 -2.32 -3.76 -13.35
C ASP A 87 -0.95 -4.36 -13.03
N ALA A 88 -0.44 -4.15 -11.82
CA ALA A 88 0.81 -4.78 -11.38
C ALA A 88 0.68 -6.31 -11.30
N SER A 89 -0.46 -6.80 -10.81
CA SER A 89 -0.75 -8.24 -10.74
C SER A 89 -0.84 -8.86 -12.14
N SER A 90 -1.54 -8.22 -13.07
CA SER A 90 -1.67 -8.71 -14.45
C SER A 90 -0.31 -8.77 -15.17
N LYS A 91 0.57 -7.79 -14.95
CA LYS A 91 1.95 -7.81 -15.46
C LYS A 91 2.77 -8.96 -14.89
N ARG A 92 2.68 -9.22 -13.57
CA ARG A 92 3.37 -10.36 -12.93
C ARG A 92 2.87 -11.69 -13.48
N ALA A 93 1.57 -11.84 -13.68
CA ALA A 93 1.00 -13.05 -14.27
C ALA A 93 1.52 -13.33 -15.69
N LYS A 94 1.62 -12.29 -16.53
CA LYS A 94 2.21 -12.41 -17.88
C LYS A 94 3.69 -12.80 -17.83
N LEU A 95 4.47 -12.21 -16.92
CA LEU A 95 5.87 -12.57 -16.74
C LEU A 95 6.04 -14.01 -16.24
N ALA A 96 5.20 -14.46 -15.31
CA ALA A 96 5.21 -15.84 -14.82
C ALA A 96 4.92 -16.82 -15.96
N ALA A 97 3.90 -16.56 -16.78
CA ALA A 97 3.59 -17.38 -17.95
C ALA A 97 4.77 -17.43 -18.94
N ALA A 98 5.41 -16.29 -19.22
CA ALA A 98 6.58 -16.26 -20.10
C ALA A 98 7.79 -17.04 -19.54
N VAL A 99 7.96 -17.07 -18.21
CA VAL A 99 8.99 -17.89 -17.55
C VAL A 99 8.65 -19.38 -17.67
N ASP A 100 7.39 -19.75 -17.45
CA ASP A 100 6.94 -21.14 -17.58
C ASP A 100 7.10 -21.66 -19.02
N ASP A 101 6.78 -20.82 -20.02
CA ASP A 101 7.00 -21.12 -21.44
C ASP A 101 8.49 -21.31 -21.74
N ALA A 102 9.36 -20.43 -21.23
CA ALA A 102 10.81 -20.53 -21.42
C ALA A 102 11.41 -21.79 -20.76
N LEU A 103 10.94 -22.15 -19.56
CA LEU A 103 11.36 -23.39 -18.87
C LEU A 103 10.89 -24.63 -19.64
N SER A 104 9.67 -24.61 -20.17
CA SER A 104 9.13 -25.70 -20.98
C SER A 104 9.90 -25.86 -22.30
N ALA A 105 10.25 -24.74 -22.95
CA ALA A 105 11.09 -24.74 -24.15
C ALA A 105 12.49 -25.28 -23.86
N LEU A 106 13.11 -24.85 -22.76
CA LEU A 106 14.42 -25.35 -22.32
C LEU A 106 14.37 -26.87 -22.10
N ALA A 107 13.40 -27.35 -21.33
CA ALA A 107 13.22 -28.78 -21.06
C ALA A 107 13.05 -29.59 -22.36
N SER A 108 12.25 -29.08 -23.30
CA SER A 108 12.03 -29.74 -24.59
C SER A 108 13.28 -29.78 -25.48
N SER A 109 14.14 -28.78 -25.37
CA SER A 109 15.41 -28.70 -26.13
C SER A 109 16.57 -29.44 -25.46
N TRP A 110 16.40 -29.86 -24.20
CA TRP A 110 17.47 -30.39 -23.37
C TRP A 110 18.05 -31.71 -23.89
N ASP A 111 17.20 -32.63 -24.34
CA ASP A 111 17.65 -33.92 -24.86
C ASP A 111 18.48 -33.77 -26.14
N ALA A 112 18.05 -32.87 -27.04
CA ALA A 112 18.79 -32.55 -28.26
C ALA A 112 20.15 -31.90 -27.96
N TYR A 113 20.19 -31.00 -26.98
CA TYR A 113 21.43 -30.39 -26.51
C TYR A 113 22.37 -31.42 -25.86
N ALA A 114 21.85 -32.30 -25.00
CA ALA A 114 22.60 -33.36 -24.35
C ALA A 114 23.18 -34.36 -25.39
N ASP A 115 22.42 -34.68 -26.43
CA ASP A 115 22.88 -35.54 -27.52
C ASP A 115 23.93 -34.86 -28.40
N ALA A 116 23.82 -33.56 -28.66
CA ALA A 116 24.86 -32.80 -29.35
C ALA A 116 26.16 -32.78 -28.51
N LEU A 117 26.05 -32.54 -27.20
CA LEU A 117 27.18 -32.55 -26.29
C LEU A 117 27.86 -33.93 -26.22
N ARG A 118 27.08 -35.02 -26.18
CA ARG A 118 27.61 -36.39 -26.25
C ARG A 118 28.39 -36.65 -27.55
N LYS A 119 27.88 -36.15 -28.69
CA LYS A 119 28.56 -36.31 -29.99
C LYS A 119 29.86 -35.51 -30.05
N ASP A 120 29.84 -34.26 -29.63
CA ASP A 120 31.02 -33.39 -29.67
C ASP A 120 32.10 -33.84 -28.68
N VAL A 121 31.72 -34.25 -27.45
CA VAL A 121 32.66 -34.76 -26.45
C VAL A 121 33.11 -36.18 -26.78
N GLY A 122 32.24 -37.02 -27.34
CA GLY A 122 32.56 -38.38 -27.79
C GLY A 122 33.47 -38.43 -29.02
N GLN A 123 33.49 -37.37 -29.84
CA GLN A 123 34.41 -37.22 -30.97
C GLN A 123 35.83 -36.81 -30.57
N VAL A 124 36.07 -36.39 -29.32
CA VAL A 124 37.43 -36.19 -28.78
C VAL A 124 38.04 -37.55 -28.40
N SER A 125 38.11 -38.46 -29.37
CA SER A 125 38.84 -39.74 -29.27
C SER A 125 40.34 -39.51 -29.35
N GLY A 126 40.89 -38.99 -28.25
CA GLY A 126 42.33 -38.94 -27.99
C GLY A 126 42.73 -38.99 -26.52
N ALA A 127 41.79 -38.87 -25.56
CA ALA A 127 42.15 -38.68 -24.15
C ALA A 127 41.24 -39.40 -23.13
N GLY A 128 40.88 -40.67 -23.37
CA GLY A 128 40.37 -41.56 -22.31
C GLY A 128 39.26 -40.99 -21.42
N GLY A 129 38.26 -40.33 -22.02
CA GLY A 129 37.21 -39.63 -21.30
C GLY A 129 36.24 -40.58 -20.59
N ASP A 130 36.42 -40.75 -19.28
CA ASP A 130 35.45 -41.43 -18.43
C ASP A 130 34.18 -40.57 -18.27
N LEU A 131 33.14 -40.92 -19.02
CA LEU A 131 31.83 -40.25 -19.02
C LEU A 131 30.88 -40.79 -17.92
N THR A 132 31.33 -41.75 -17.10
CA THR A 132 30.50 -42.44 -16.11
C THR A 132 29.88 -41.47 -15.10
N ALA A 133 30.56 -40.39 -14.74
CA ALA A 133 30.04 -39.38 -13.80
C ALA A 133 28.86 -38.58 -14.37
N VAL A 134 28.91 -38.24 -15.67
CA VAL A 134 27.85 -37.49 -16.37
C VAL A 134 26.67 -38.42 -16.67
N GLU A 135 26.94 -39.66 -17.09
CA GLU A 135 25.91 -40.67 -17.35
C GLU A 135 25.15 -41.06 -16.08
N ARG A 136 25.84 -41.22 -14.95
CA ARG A 136 25.23 -41.55 -13.64
C ARG A 136 24.43 -40.37 -13.04
N ALA A 137 24.73 -39.13 -13.43
CA ALA A 137 23.98 -37.94 -13.06
C ALA A 137 22.69 -37.78 -13.90
N LEU A 138 22.76 -38.09 -15.20
CA LEU A 138 21.62 -38.00 -16.13
C LEU A 138 20.59 -39.14 -15.94
N THR A 139 21.03 -40.36 -15.63
CA THR A 139 20.14 -41.53 -15.47
C THR A 139 19.33 -41.54 -14.17
N ASN A 140 19.76 -40.81 -13.14
CA ASN A 140 19.16 -40.92 -11.81
C ASN A 140 17.92 -40.05 -11.57
N ASN A 141 17.49 -39.19 -12.52
CA ASN A 141 16.24 -38.39 -12.54
C ASN A 141 15.82 -37.67 -11.22
N ARG A 142 16.68 -37.65 -10.20
CA ARG A 142 16.49 -37.10 -8.84
C ARG A 142 17.62 -36.16 -8.44
N ALA A 143 18.57 -35.91 -9.34
CA ALA A 143 19.76 -35.11 -9.08
C ALA A 143 19.82 -33.93 -10.05
N ALA A 144 18.79 -33.08 -10.06
CA ALA A 144 18.91 -31.75 -10.67
C ALA A 144 20.02 -30.92 -9.98
N GLU A 145 20.41 -31.27 -8.76
CA GLU A 145 21.33 -30.48 -7.94
C GLU A 145 22.79 -30.48 -8.42
N PRO A 146 23.43 -31.61 -8.78
CA PRO A 146 24.79 -31.61 -9.33
C PRO A 146 24.88 -30.99 -10.72
N LEU A 147 23.82 -31.13 -11.53
CA LEU A 147 23.77 -30.60 -12.89
C LEU A 147 23.52 -29.08 -12.89
N VAL A 148 22.66 -28.59 -11.99
CA VAL A 148 22.53 -27.15 -11.67
C VAL A 148 23.83 -26.60 -11.09
N LYS A 149 24.52 -27.33 -10.21
CA LYS A 149 25.85 -26.93 -9.69
C LYS A 149 26.91 -26.86 -10.80
N ALA A 150 26.93 -27.81 -11.72
CA ALA A 150 27.83 -27.81 -12.87
C ALA A 150 27.54 -26.64 -13.84
N LEU A 151 26.26 -26.34 -14.11
CA LEU A 151 25.83 -25.19 -14.91
C LEU A 151 26.14 -23.84 -14.24
N ILE A 152 26.00 -23.74 -12.91
CA ILE A 152 26.44 -22.59 -12.12
C ILE A 152 27.95 -22.40 -12.22
N GLN A 153 28.70 -23.50 -12.16
CA GLN A 153 30.16 -23.47 -12.21
C GLN A 153 30.69 -23.14 -13.62
N SER A 154 30.00 -23.56 -14.69
CA SER A 154 30.33 -23.20 -16.07
C SER A 154 29.85 -21.79 -16.46
N GLY A 155 28.71 -21.34 -15.92
CA GLY A 155 28.16 -19.99 -16.13
C GLY A 155 28.76 -18.91 -15.23
N GLY A 156 29.60 -19.31 -14.27
CA GLY A 156 30.23 -18.45 -13.28
C GLY A 156 29.24 -17.73 -12.36
N VAL A 157 29.80 -16.87 -11.50
CA VAL A 157 29.07 -16.09 -10.46
C VAL A 157 27.89 -15.28 -11.04
N LYS A 158 27.96 -14.91 -12.32
CA LYS A 158 26.92 -14.12 -12.99
C LYS A 158 25.64 -14.94 -13.18
N LEU A 159 25.74 -16.17 -13.65
CA LEU A 159 24.60 -17.07 -13.88
C LEU A 159 23.92 -17.48 -12.55
N ALA A 160 24.73 -17.80 -11.53
CA ALA A 160 24.24 -18.11 -10.18
C ALA A 160 23.46 -16.95 -9.54
N ARG A 161 23.90 -15.70 -9.77
CA ARG A 161 23.18 -14.49 -9.37
C ARG A 161 21.91 -14.26 -10.19
N THR A 162 21.92 -14.58 -11.48
CA THR A 162 20.75 -14.38 -12.35
C THR A 162 19.61 -15.33 -12.01
N PHE A 163 19.93 -16.56 -11.59
CA PHE A 163 18.95 -17.54 -11.09
C PHE A 163 18.61 -17.37 -9.60
N GLY A 164 19.19 -16.38 -8.90
CA GLY A 164 18.94 -16.14 -7.48
C GLY A 164 19.47 -17.22 -6.52
N ILE A 165 20.28 -18.14 -7.02
CA ILE A 165 20.82 -19.27 -6.26
C ILE A 165 21.97 -18.80 -5.35
N ASP A 166 22.78 -17.85 -5.83
CA ASP A 166 23.93 -17.34 -5.08
C ASP A 166 24.00 -15.82 -5.14
N THR A 167 23.16 -15.17 -4.34
CA THR A 167 23.30 -13.73 -4.07
C THR A 167 24.33 -13.53 -2.94
N PRO A 168 25.18 -12.47 -2.96
CA PRO A 168 26.07 -12.11 -1.85
C PRO A 168 25.34 -11.79 -0.52
N ILE A 169 24.03 -11.92 -0.53
CA ILE A 169 23.08 -11.57 0.52
C ILE A 169 22.54 -12.87 1.18
N ARG A 170 22.83 -14.05 0.62
CA ARG A 170 22.28 -15.33 1.10
C ARG A 170 22.66 -15.61 2.56
N GLU A 171 23.88 -15.33 2.99
CA GLU A 171 24.25 -15.46 4.41
C GLU A 171 23.65 -14.37 5.31
N ARG A 172 23.39 -13.17 4.78
CA ARG A 172 22.84 -12.06 5.57
C ARG A 172 21.31 -12.06 5.67
N HIS A 173 20.62 -12.76 4.76
CA HIS A 173 19.15 -12.78 4.67
C HIS A 173 18.56 -14.18 4.42
N ALA A 174 19.32 -15.27 4.67
CA ALA A 174 18.73 -16.60 4.76
C ALA A 174 17.83 -16.69 5.99
N ILE A 175 16.61 -16.18 5.85
CA ILE A 175 15.49 -16.58 6.69
C ILE A 175 15.10 -17.99 6.28
N SER A 176 14.95 -18.88 7.26
CA SER A 176 14.44 -20.22 6.98
C SER A 176 13.05 -20.12 6.34
N LEU A 177 12.63 -21.15 5.60
CA LEU A 177 11.26 -21.19 5.04
C LEU A 177 10.21 -21.03 6.17
N ALA A 178 10.51 -21.51 7.38
CA ALA A 178 9.66 -21.34 8.54
C ALA A 178 9.56 -19.86 8.96
N ASP A 179 10.68 -19.15 9.02
CA ASP A 179 10.70 -17.72 9.37
C ASP A 179 10.04 -16.85 8.30
N ALA A 180 10.23 -17.19 7.02
CA ALA A 180 9.55 -16.51 5.92
C ALA A 180 8.04 -16.71 6.00
N LYS A 181 7.57 -17.94 6.29
CA LYS A 181 6.14 -18.23 6.51
C LYS A 181 5.59 -17.49 7.72
N ALA A 182 6.34 -17.42 8.82
CA ALA A 182 5.94 -16.68 10.01
C ALA A 182 5.78 -15.17 9.72
N ARG A 183 6.74 -14.56 9.02
CA ARG A 183 6.68 -13.15 8.62
C ARG A 183 5.50 -12.85 7.68
N VAL A 184 5.22 -13.74 6.73
CA VAL A 184 4.07 -13.59 5.83
C VAL A 184 2.75 -13.75 6.60
N ALA A 185 2.64 -14.74 7.48
CA ALA A 185 1.46 -14.95 8.31
C ALA A 185 1.20 -13.76 9.24
N GLU A 186 2.24 -13.19 9.83
CA GLU A 186 2.16 -12.00 10.65
C GLU A 186 1.76 -10.76 9.84
N SER A 187 2.33 -10.57 8.64
CA SER A 187 1.92 -9.50 7.73
C SER A 187 0.46 -9.62 7.31
N LEU A 188 -0.02 -10.83 7.03
CA LEU A 188 -1.42 -11.09 6.68
C LEU A 188 -2.34 -10.84 7.88
N ARG A 189 -1.92 -11.20 9.10
CA ARG A 189 -2.67 -10.93 10.34
C ARG A 189 -2.82 -9.43 10.59
N VAL A 190 -1.76 -8.65 10.41
CA VAL A 190 -1.78 -7.19 10.56
C VAL A 190 -2.72 -6.55 9.53
N GLU A 191 -2.65 -6.96 8.26
CA GLU A 191 -3.56 -6.44 7.23
C GLU A 191 -5.02 -6.81 7.51
N LEU A 192 -5.28 -8.03 7.99
CA LEU A 192 -6.63 -8.47 8.36
C LEU A 192 -7.17 -7.68 9.57
N LEU A 193 -6.32 -7.36 10.55
CA LEU A 193 -6.68 -6.49 11.67
C LEU A 193 -6.95 -5.05 11.22
N ARG A 194 -6.18 -4.49 10.28
CA ARG A 194 -6.45 -3.15 9.71
C ARG A 194 -7.80 -3.06 9.01
N ILE A 195 -8.15 -4.11 8.26
CA ILE A 195 -9.47 -4.22 7.62
C ILE A 195 -10.57 -4.29 8.68
N LYS A 196 -10.38 -5.11 9.74
CA LYS A 196 -11.35 -5.24 10.84
C LYS A 196 -11.50 -3.96 11.67
N ALA A 197 -10.41 -3.21 11.89
CA ALA A 197 -10.44 -1.92 12.57
C ALA A 197 -11.28 -0.88 11.81
N SER A 198 -11.34 -1.01 10.48
CA SER A 198 -12.18 -0.18 9.60
C SER A 198 -13.63 -0.66 9.50
N SER A 199 -14.03 -1.67 10.27
CA SER A 199 -15.38 -2.23 10.26
C SER A 199 -16.41 -1.23 10.80
N PRO A 200 -17.62 -1.16 10.21
CA PRO A 200 -18.72 -0.36 10.74
C PRO A 200 -19.29 -0.90 12.06
N GLN A 201 -18.91 -2.12 12.48
CA GLN A 201 -19.32 -2.70 13.76
C GLN A 201 -18.38 -2.25 14.89
N PRO A 202 -18.86 -1.45 15.87
CA PRO A 202 -17.99 -0.82 16.86
C PRO A 202 -17.21 -1.80 17.75
N TYR A 203 -17.80 -2.95 18.07
CA TYR A 203 -17.15 -3.98 18.87
C TYR A 203 -15.95 -4.60 18.13
N VAL A 204 -16.14 -4.96 16.85
CA VAL A 204 -15.10 -5.54 15.98
C VAL A 204 -13.99 -4.55 15.68
N SER A 205 -14.34 -3.28 15.46
CA SER A 205 -13.38 -2.21 15.23
C SER A 205 -12.48 -2.00 16.47
N ARG A 206 -13.07 -1.82 17.66
CA ARG A 206 -12.30 -1.63 18.90
C ARG A 206 -11.40 -2.81 19.25
N GLU A 207 -11.90 -4.04 19.09
CA GLU A 207 -11.14 -5.24 19.39
C GLU A 207 -9.92 -5.38 18.46
N ALA A 208 -10.11 -5.13 17.16
CA ALA A 208 -9.02 -5.16 16.19
C ALA A 208 -8.00 -4.04 16.39
N GLN A 209 -8.44 -2.85 16.85
CA GLN A 209 -7.58 -1.71 17.14
C GLN A 209 -6.72 -1.97 18.39
N ALA A 210 -7.32 -2.51 19.45
CA ALA A 210 -6.59 -2.90 20.66
C ALA A 210 -5.57 -4.02 20.38
N GLU A 211 -5.86 -4.94 19.46
CA GLU A 211 -4.91 -6.00 19.08
C GLU A 211 -3.78 -5.46 18.19
N LEU A 212 -4.06 -4.50 17.30
CA LEU A 212 -3.04 -3.75 16.55
C LEU A 212 -2.08 -2.99 17.47
N GLU A 213 -2.62 -2.25 18.44
CA GLU A 213 -1.82 -1.50 19.43
C GLU A 213 -0.92 -2.42 20.25
N LYS A 214 -1.41 -3.60 20.66
CA LYS A 214 -0.59 -4.61 21.34
C LYS A 214 0.53 -5.14 20.43
N MET A 215 0.25 -5.44 19.17
CA MET A 215 1.28 -5.92 18.24
C MET A 215 2.33 -4.85 17.94
N GLU A 216 1.96 -3.58 17.87
CA GLU A 216 2.90 -2.46 17.69
C GLU A 216 3.76 -2.22 18.95
N ALA A 217 3.20 -2.42 20.14
CA ALA A 217 3.95 -2.29 21.40
C ALA A 217 4.93 -3.45 21.68
N THR A 218 4.77 -4.59 21.01
CA THR A 218 5.62 -5.78 21.20
C THR A 218 6.75 -5.87 20.16
N ARG A 219 6.84 -4.89 19.25
CA ARG A 219 7.76 -4.86 18.11
C ARG A 219 8.97 -3.97 18.38
#